data_AF-K1YVL4-F1
#
_entry.id   AF-K1YVL4-F1
#
_cell.length_a   1.000
_cell.length_b   1.000
_cell.length_c   1.000
_cell.angle_alpha   90.00
_cell.angle_beta   90.00
_cell.angle_gamma   90.00
#
_symmetry.space_group_name_H-M   'P 1'
#
loop_
_entity.id
_entity.type
_entity.pdbx_description
1 polymer ?
#
loop_
_entity_poly.entity_id
_entity_poly.type
_entity_poly.pdbx_seq_one_letter_code
_entity_poly.pdbx_strand_id
1 'polypeptide(L)'
;MGAPTTSGLGTTGVTVANNITDADGIQNVNYFVYSDAAGTAQVATNTTGVFAGLTAGTNYWVKTTAETKNGTSGVFTAQASNLVAITTLTADTAPSVGAPTTSGLGTTGVT
;
A
#
# COMPACT_ATOMS: atom_id res chain seq x y z
N MET A 1 -20.78 1.52 -7.62
CA MET A 1 -19.48 2.23 -7.57
C MET A 1 -18.37 1.20 -7.43
N GLY A 2 -17.27 1.37 -8.18
CA GLY A 2 -16.14 0.44 -8.12
C GLY A 2 -15.34 0.59 -6.84
N ALA A 3 -14.83 -0.53 -6.32
CA ALA A 3 -13.83 -0.50 -5.25
C ALA A 3 -12.51 0.07 -5.79
N PRO A 4 -11.65 0.71 -4.97
CA PRO A 4 -10.35 1.22 -5.41
C PRO A 4 -9.48 0.06 -5.90
N THR A 5 -8.65 0.34 -6.90
CA THR A 5 -7.63 -0.61 -7.34
C THR A 5 -6.31 -0.30 -6.66
N THR A 6 -5.48 -1.32 -6.44
CA THR A 6 -4.13 -1.13 -5.92
C THR A 6 -3.10 -1.65 -6.91
N SER A 7 -1.98 -0.97 -6.98
CA SER A 7 -0.83 -1.31 -7.82
C SER A 7 0.45 -1.07 -7.03
N GLY A 8 1.52 -1.78 -7.39
CA GLY A 8 2.83 -1.60 -6.76
C GLY A 8 2.83 -1.96 -5.26
N LEU A 9 2.28 -3.13 -4.90
CA LEU A 9 2.48 -3.69 -3.57
C LEU A 9 3.98 -3.93 -3.35
N GLY A 10 4.59 -3.09 -2.54
CA GLY A 10 5.96 -3.24 -2.06
C GLY A 10 5.98 -3.88 -0.68
N THR A 11 7.19 -4.07 -0.17
CA THR A 11 7.40 -4.53 1.22
C THR A 11 6.97 -3.47 2.23
N THR A 12 7.01 -2.18 1.86
CA THR A 12 6.69 -1.07 2.77
C THR A 12 5.81 0.01 2.14
N GLY A 13 5.24 -0.24 0.96
CA GLY A 13 4.45 0.75 0.25
C GLY A 13 3.36 0.17 -0.63
N VAL A 14 2.37 1.00 -0.92
CA VAL A 14 1.25 0.68 -1.82
C VAL A 14 0.82 1.92 -2.58
N THR A 15 0.44 1.75 -3.84
CA THR A 15 -0.25 2.78 -4.62
C THR A 15 -1.72 2.40 -4.73
N VAL A 16 -2.60 3.30 -4.30
CA VAL A 16 -4.06 3.20 -4.38
C VAL A 16 -4.54 4.13 -5.47
N ALA A 17 -5.34 3.61 -6.39
CA ALA A 17 -5.93 4.39 -7.47
C ALA A 17 -7.42 4.65 -7.21
N ASN A 18 -7.85 5.87 -7.49
CA ASN A 18 -9.24 6.26 -7.36
C ASN A 18 -10.07 5.60 -8.47
N ASN A 19 -11.16 4.96 -8.06
CA ASN A 19 -12.15 4.36 -8.96
C ASN A 19 -13.52 5.06 -8.88
N ILE A 20 -13.60 6.22 -8.22
CA ILE A 20 -14.77 7.11 -8.26
C ILE A 20 -14.65 7.92 -9.55
N THR A 21 -15.64 7.80 -10.42
CA THR A 21 -15.74 8.52 -11.70
C THR A 21 -17.10 9.19 -11.79
N ASP A 22 -17.13 10.44 -12.22
CA ASP A 22 -18.35 11.23 -12.42
C ASP A 22 -18.15 12.10 -13.66
N ALA A 23 -19.15 12.12 -14.54
CA ALA A 23 -19.06 12.80 -15.84
C ALA A 23 -19.11 14.32 -15.72
N ASP A 24 -19.71 14.83 -14.65
CA ASP A 24 -19.94 16.26 -14.42
C ASP A 24 -18.79 16.89 -13.61
N GLY A 25 -18.06 16.07 -12.85
CA GLY A 25 -16.78 16.43 -12.26
C GLY A 25 -16.54 15.77 -10.90
N ILE A 26 -15.27 15.66 -10.54
CA ILE A 26 -14.82 15.14 -9.25
C ILE A 26 -13.87 16.13 -8.58
N GLN A 27 -14.01 16.29 -7.27
CA GLN A 27 -13.06 17.03 -6.44
C GLN A 27 -12.83 16.33 -5.10
N ASN A 28 -11.89 16.87 -4.31
CA ASN A 28 -11.62 16.45 -2.92
C ASN A 28 -11.36 14.94 -2.77
N VAL A 29 -10.57 14.38 -3.70
CA VAL A 29 -10.18 12.97 -3.69
C VAL A 29 -9.17 12.73 -2.58
N ASN A 30 -9.55 11.88 -1.62
CA ASN A 30 -8.72 11.46 -0.51
C ASN A 30 -8.63 9.95 -0.45
N TYR A 31 -7.45 9.45 -0.14
CA TYR A 31 -7.15 8.04 0.05
C TYR A 31 -6.89 7.77 1.53
N PHE A 32 -7.34 6.62 2.00
CA PHE A 32 -7.26 6.21 3.39
C PHE A 32 -6.72 4.79 3.48
N VAL A 33 -5.85 4.57 4.47
CA VAL A 33 -5.36 3.25 4.87
C VAL A 33 -5.80 3.00 6.31
N TYR A 34 -6.32 1.80 6.57
CA TYR A 34 -6.80 1.32 7.85
C TYR A 34 -6.11 0.01 8.22
N SER A 35 -5.96 -0.25 9.52
CA SER A 35 -5.42 -1.51 10.04
C SER A 35 -6.51 -2.55 10.33
N ASP A 36 -7.78 -2.23 10.08
CA ASP A 36 -8.92 -3.12 10.34
C ASP A 36 -9.89 -3.16 9.16
N ALA A 37 -10.68 -4.25 9.11
CA ALA A 37 -11.72 -4.45 8.11
C ALA A 37 -12.98 -3.58 8.36
N ALA A 38 -13.09 -2.96 9.54
CA ALA A 38 -14.21 -2.10 9.89
C ALA A 38 -14.03 -0.67 9.35
N GLY A 39 -12.81 -0.30 8.94
CA GLY A 39 -12.46 1.06 8.54
C GLY A 39 -12.46 2.04 9.71
N THR A 40 -12.18 1.58 10.93
CA THR A 40 -12.23 2.39 12.16
C THR A 40 -10.86 2.83 12.64
N ALA A 41 -9.83 1.99 12.51
CA ALA A 41 -8.46 2.29 12.89
C ALA A 41 -7.68 2.85 11.68
N GLN A 42 -7.72 4.17 11.50
CA GLN A 42 -6.97 4.85 10.44
C GLN A 42 -5.46 4.81 10.73
N VAL A 43 -4.69 4.40 9.73
CA VAL A 43 -3.22 4.38 9.76
C VAL A 43 -2.65 5.59 9.02
N ALA A 44 -3.21 5.92 7.85
CA ALA A 44 -2.71 7.01 7.01
C ALA A 44 -3.80 7.59 6.11
N THR A 45 -3.59 8.83 5.64
CA THR A 45 -4.38 9.45 4.59
C THR A 45 -3.55 10.44 3.78
N ASN A 46 -3.86 10.57 2.49
CA ASN A 46 -3.29 11.58 1.60
C ASN A 46 -4.19 11.79 0.36
N THR A 47 -3.77 12.69 -0.53
CA THR A 47 -4.46 12.98 -1.81
C THR A 47 -3.75 12.40 -3.04
N THR A 48 -2.58 11.78 -2.87
CA THR A 48 -1.77 11.24 -3.97
C THR A 48 -2.00 9.75 -4.22
N GLY A 49 -2.54 9.02 -3.24
CA GLY A 49 -2.75 7.58 -3.30
C GLY A 49 -1.48 6.77 -3.03
N VAL A 50 -0.35 7.41 -2.76
CA VAL A 50 0.94 6.72 -2.54
C VAL A 50 1.24 6.66 -1.05
N PHE A 51 1.31 5.46 -0.50
CA PHE A 51 1.62 5.22 0.91
C PHE A 51 2.97 4.51 1.04
N ALA A 52 3.78 4.95 2.00
CA ALA A 52 5.08 4.38 2.34
C ALA A 52 5.21 4.23 3.86
N GLY A 53 6.17 3.41 4.31
CA GLY A 53 6.37 3.14 5.74
C GLY A 53 5.36 2.16 6.34
N LEU A 54 4.67 1.38 5.51
CA LEU A 54 3.80 0.30 5.96
C LEU A 54 4.64 -0.90 6.42
N THR A 55 4.12 -1.68 7.36
CA THR A 55 4.78 -2.91 7.82
C THR A 55 4.68 -3.98 6.74
N ALA A 56 5.77 -4.69 6.49
CA ALA A 56 5.84 -5.80 5.53
C ALA A 56 4.95 -6.98 5.96
N GLY A 57 4.40 -7.71 4.99
CA GLY A 57 3.55 -8.89 5.24
C GLY A 57 2.28 -8.59 6.05
N THR A 58 1.84 -7.33 6.11
CA THR A 58 0.71 -6.91 6.95
C THR A 58 -0.51 -6.61 6.10
N ASN A 59 -1.67 -7.04 6.59
CA ASN A 59 -2.95 -6.76 5.95
C ASN A 59 -3.44 -5.37 6.35
N TYR A 60 -3.79 -4.57 5.36
CA TYR A 60 -4.38 -3.25 5.51
C TYR A 60 -5.66 -3.17 4.69
N TRP A 61 -6.46 -2.14 4.96
CA TRP A 61 -7.69 -1.87 4.25
C TRP A 61 -7.68 -0.46 3.70
N VAL A 62 -8.06 -0.30 2.44
CA VAL A 62 -8.00 0.99 1.75
C VAL A 62 -9.37 1.45 1.28
N LYS A 63 -9.59 2.76 1.37
CA LYS A 63 -10.82 3.43 0.92
C LYS A 63 -10.44 4.72 0.20
N THR A 64 -11.24 5.10 -0.79
CA THR A 64 -11.17 6.41 -1.42
C THR A 64 -12.47 7.16 -1.15
N THR A 65 -12.38 8.46 -0.86
CA THR A 65 -13.53 9.35 -0.82
C THR A 65 -13.32 10.47 -1.82
N ALA A 66 -14.41 10.98 -2.37
CA ALA A 66 -14.38 12.15 -3.24
C ALA A 66 -15.73 12.85 -3.21
N GLU A 67 -15.82 14.03 -3.79
CA GLU A 67 -17.09 14.69 -4.06
C GLU A 67 -17.39 14.65 -5.55
N THR A 68 -18.59 14.18 -5.90
CA THR A 68 -19.08 14.11 -7.29
C THR A 68 -20.06 15.24 -7.54
N LYS A 69 -19.96 15.89 -8.69
CA LYS A 69 -20.85 16.99 -9.06
C LYS A 69 -22.15 16.45 -9.62
N ASN A 70 -23.29 17.00 -9.21
CA ASN A 70 -24.54 16.78 -9.91
C ASN A 70 -24.62 17.72 -11.13
N GLY A 71 -24.66 17.19 -12.35
CA GLY A 71 -24.71 17.99 -13.58
C GLY A 71 -25.91 18.93 -13.70
N THR A 72 -27.02 18.62 -13.04
CA THR A 72 -28.24 19.43 -13.08
C THR A 72 -28.22 20.58 -12.07
N SER A 73 -27.83 20.30 -10.81
CA SER A 73 -27.87 21.30 -9.72
C SER A 73 -26.53 21.99 -9.47
N GLY A 74 -25.44 21.46 -10.01
CA GLY A 74 -24.07 21.92 -9.74
C GLY A 74 -23.57 21.61 -8.33
N VAL A 75 -24.35 20.91 -7.51
CA VAL A 75 -24.03 20.59 -6.12
C VAL A 75 -23.07 19.40 -6.07
N PHE A 76 -22.04 19.52 -5.22
CA PHE A 76 -21.12 18.43 -4.91
C PHE A 76 -21.65 17.59 -3.75
N THR A 77 -21.62 16.26 -3.92
CA THR A 77 -22.03 15.31 -2.89
C THR A 77 -20.89 14.36 -2.55
N ALA A 78 -20.71 14.10 -1.26
CA ALA A 78 -19.68 13.19 -0.79
C ALA A 78 -20.00 11.75 -1.22
N GLN A 79 -18.99 11.08 -1.74
CA GLN A 79 -19.01 9.68 -2.14
C GLN A 79 -17.83 8.95 -1.50
N ALA A 80 -18.04 7.67 -1.21
CA ALA A 80 -17.01 6.79 -0.71
C ALA A 80 -17.03 5.48 -1.49
N SER A 81 -15.83 4.95 -1.75
CA SER A 81 -15.68 3.61 -2.29
C SER A 81 -15.92 2.54 -1.21
N ASN A 82 -16.08 1.30 -1.64
CA ASN A 82 -15.98 0.16 -0.74
C ASN A 82 -14.56 0.08 -0.14
N LEU A 83 -14.48 -0.49 1.05
CA LEU A 83 -13.22 -0.81 1.70
C LEU A 83 -12.63 -2.09 1.09
N VAL A 84 -11.34 -2.09 0.75
CA VAL A 84 -10.65 -3.21 0.08
C VAL A 84 -9.44 -3.64 0.89
N ALA A 85 -9.28 -4.95 1.10
CA ALA A 85 -8.11 -5.51 1.76
C ALA A 85 -6.90 -5.53 0.81
N ILE A 86 -5.72 -5.25 1.35
CA ILE A 86 -4.42 -5.35 0.68
C ILE A 86 -3.39 -5.94 1.63
N THR A 87 -2.47 -6.72 1.11
CA THR A 87 -1.35 -7.26 1.90
C THR A 87 -0.05 -6.74 1.31
N THR A 88 0.75 -6.04 2.13
CA THR A 88 2.12 -5.68 1.74
C THR A 88 2.95 -6.95 1.55
N LEU A 89 3.93 -6.91 0.66
CA LEU A 89 4.80 -8.06 0.45
C LEU A 89 5.67 -8.31 1.69
N THR A 90 6.05 -9.56 1.93
CA THR A 90 7.11 -9.88 2.90
C THR A 90 8.45 -9.46 2.33
N ALA A 91 9.38 -9.04 3.18
CA ALA A 91 10.76 -8.84 2.75
C ALA A 91 11.34 -10.16 2.21
N ASP A 92 12.03 -10.09 1.07
CA ASP A 92 12.81 -11.23 0.60
C ASP A 92 13.96 -11.48 1.59
N THR A 93 14.11 -12.74 2.00
CA THR A 93 15.19 -13.11 2.92
C THR A 93 16.40 -13.43 2.06
N ALA A 94 17.38 -12.53 2.01
CA ALA A 94 18.60 -12.79 1.25
C ALA A 94 19.22 -14.14 1.67
N PRO A 95 19.69 -14.98 0.73
CA PRO A 95 20.34 -16.23 1.09
C PRO A 95 21.61 -15.92 1.92
N SER A 96 21.66 -16.46 3.14
CA SER A 96 22.88 -16.44 3.95
C SER A 96 23.91 -17.36 3.31
N VAL A 97 24.88 -16.78 2.59
CA VAL A 97 26.10 -17.50 2.24
C VAL A 97 26.99 -17.53 3.47
N GLY A 98 27.12 -18.72 4.07
CA GLY A 98 28.05 -18.96 5.17
C GLY A 98 29.47 -18.53 4.78
N ALA A 99 30.18 -17.88 5.71
CA ALA A 99 31.55 -17.43 5.47
C ALA A 99 32.44 -18.63 5.06
N PRO A 100 33.37 -18.44 4.10
CA PRO A 100 34.31 -19.49 3.74
C PRO A 100 35.18 -19.84 4.96
N THR A 101 35.18 -21.12 5.36
CA THR A 101 36.12 -21.59 6.37
C THR A 101 37.48 -21.73 5.73
N THR A 102 38.48 -21.01 6.25
CA THR A 102 39.88 -21.27 5.89
C THR A 102 40.29 -22.59 6.53
N SER A 103 40.15 -23.69 5.78
CA SER A 103 40.80 -24.96 6.14
C SER A 103 42.30 -24.71 6.15
N GLY A 104 42.91 -24.89 7.33
CA GLY A 104 44.28 -24.47 7.64
C GLY A 104 45.30 -24.92 6.59
N LEU A 105 46.17 -24.00 6.19
CA LEU A 105 47.44 -24.33 5.58
C LEU A 105 48.25 -25.11 6.63
N GLY A 106 48.41 -26.41 6.41
CA GLY A 106 49.23 -27.28 7.24
C GLY A 106 50.65 -26.73 7.34
N THR A 107 51.13 -26.56 8.56
CA THR A 107 52.55 -26.33 8.83
C THR A 107 53.29 -27.64 8.64
N THR A 108 53.91 -27.82 7.47
CA THR A 108 54.84 -28.94 7.25
C THR A 108 56.17 -28.46 6.73
N GLY A 109 57.19 -28.58 7.59
CA GLY A 109 58.59 -28.78 7.20
C GLY A 109 59.52 -27.59 7.43
N VAL A 110 60.78 -27.73 7.88
CA VAL A 110 61.64 -28.88 8.25
C VAL A 110 62.77 -28.25 9.10
N THR A 111 63.22 -28.90 10.17
CA THR A 111 64.51 -28.59 10.82
C THR A 111 65.56 -29.58 10.34
#